data_AF-G0P216-F1
#
_entry.id   AF-G0P216-F1
#
_cell.length_a   1.000
_cell.length_b   1.000
_cell.length_c   1.000
_cell.angle_alpha   90.00
_cell.angle_beta   90.00
_cell.angle_gamma   90.00
#
_symmetry.space_group_name_H-M   'P 1'
#
loop_
_entity.id
_entity.type
_entity.pdbx_description
1 polymer ?
#
loop_
_entity_poly.entity_id
_entity_poly.type
_entity_poly.pdbx_seq_one_letter_code
_entity_poly.pdbx_strand_id
1 'polypeptide(L)'
;MLAERRGLKVHMDGARIYNAAVACNTTVKHIASFADTVQMCFSKGLGAPVGSIVVGPKAFIDCARHSRKALGGGWRQSGVLAAAAHVALDHAEATIKADHERAKKLSKMTFDSRRIRMVLNWNVNDENLETIVQVYKKFVAQL
;
A
#
# COMPACT_ATOMS: atom_id res chain seq x y z
N MET A 1 -6.72 16.42 14.21
CA MET A 1 -6.20 16.53 12.82
C MET A 1 -6.79 17.75 12.08
N LEU A 2 -6.16 18.21 10.98
CA LEU A 2 -6.68 19.35 10.19
C LEU A 2 -8.08 19.05 9.63
N ALA A 3 -8.31 17.83 9.13
CA ALA A 3 -9.60 17.41 8.58
C ALA A 3 -10.72 17.46 9.64
N GLU A 4 -10.47 16.97 10.85
CA GLU A 4 -11.43 17.04 11.97
C GLU A 4 -11.81 18.49 12.30
N ARG A 5 -10.83 19.41 12.37
CA ARG A 5 -11.10 20.84 12.61
C ARG A 5 -11.92 21.51 11.50
N ARG A 6 -11.99 20.88 10.32
CA ARG A 6 -12.75 21.35 9.16
C ARG A 6 -14.02 20.55 8.93
N GLY A 7 -14.36 19.59 9.80
CA GLY A 7 -15.51 18.71 9.64
C GLY A 7 -15.41 17.77 8.41
N LEU A 8 -14.20 17.52 7.90
CA LEU A 8 -13.96 16.68 6.73
C LEU A 8 -13.68 15.23 7.13
N LYS A 9 -14.16 14.30 6.31
CA LYS A 9 -13.88 12.87 6.43
C LYS A 9 -12.61 12.50 5.67
N VAL A 10 -11.84 11.58 6.24
CA VAL A 10 -10.59 11.08 5.68
C VAL A 10 -10.76 9.63 5.25
N HIS A 11 -10.55 9.37 3.96
CA HIS A 11 -10.41 8.04 3.42
C HIS A 11 -8.94 7.74 3.13
N MET A 12 -8.47 6.56 3.54
CA MET A 12 -7.12 6.07 3.25
C MET A 12 -7.16 4.99 2.17
N ASP A 13 -6.55 5.27 1.02
CA ASP A 13 -6.12 4.22 0.08
C ASP A 13 -4.90 3.53 0.70
N GLY A 14 -5.17 2.43 1.40
CA GLY A 14 -4.20 1.56 2.03
C GLY A 14 -3.84 0.36 1.16
N ALA A 15 -3.84 0.48 -0.18
CA ALA A 15 -3.47 -0.62 -1.08
C ALA A 15 -2.13 -1.30 -0.74
N ARG A 16 -1.22 -0.59 -0.05
CA ARG A 16 0.06 -1.10 0.48
C ARG A 16 0.25 -0.79 1.98
N ILE A 17 -0.82 -0.76 2.78
CA ILE A 17 -0.75 -0.42 4.21
C ILE A 17 0.13 -1.37 5.03
N TYR A 18 0.20 -2.66 4.65
CA TYR A 18 1.12 -3.62 5.25
C TYR A 18 2.59 -3.28 4.99
N ASN A 19 2.94 -2.80 3.79
CA ASN A 19 4.28 -2.29 3.50
C ASN A 19 4.63 -1.12 4.42
N ALA A 20 3.72 -0.15 4.57
CA ALA A 20 3.92 0.97 5.47
C ALA A 20 4.10 0.52 6.93
N ALA A 21 3.25 -0.40 7.40
CA ALA A 21 3.31 -0.94 8.76
C ALA A 21 4.67 -1.60 9.06
N VAL A 22 5.13 -2.48 8.16
CA VAL A 22 6.42 -3.17 8.30
C VAL A 22 7.58 -2.18 8.22
N ALA A 23 7.56 -1.23 7.29
CA ALA A 23 8.63 -0.25 7.14
C ALA A 23 8.74 0.70 8.35
N CYS A 24 7.61 1.08 8.94
CA CYS A 24 7.54 1.96 10.11
C CYS A 24 7.61 1.19 11.45
N ASN A 25 7.80 -0.13 11.43
CA ASN A 25 7.77 -1.00 12.61
C ASN A 25 6.55 -0.72 13.52
N THR A 26 5.37 -0.66 12.91
CA THR A 26 4.10 -0.40 13.58
C THR A 26 3.01 -1.34 13.08
N THR A 27 1.81 -1.25 13.63
CA THR A 27 0.68 -2.09 13.23
C THR A 27 -0.16 -1.41 12.15
N VAL A 28 -0.79 -2.21 11.29
CA VAL A 28 -1.81 -1.73 10.33
C VAL A 28 -2.93 -0.99 11.06
N LYS A 29 -3.32 -1.46 12.26
CA LYS A 29 -4.33 -0.82 13.12
C LYS A 29 -3.93 0.61 13.50
N HIS A 30 -2.66 0.82 13.86
CA HIS A 30 -2.17 2.16 14.22
C HIS A 30 -2.19 3.11 13.02
N ILE A 31 -1.76 2.64 11.84
CA ILE A 31 -1.82 3.49 10.64
C ILE A 31 -3.27 3.81 10.28
N ALA A 32 -4.16 2.81 10.33
CA ALA A 32 -5.57 2.98 10.01
C ALA A 32 -6.31 3.91 10.99
N SER A 33 -5.82 4.11 12.23
CA SER A 33 -6.51 4.98 13.20
C SER A 33 -6.45 6.47 12.85
N PHE A 34 -5.68 6.86 11.84
CA PHE A 34 -5.62 8.23 11.33
C PHE A 34 -6.64 8.54 10.22
N ALA A 35 -7.54 7.60 9.88
CA ALA A 35 -8.58 7.78 8.87
C ALA A 35 -9.95 7.32 9.36
N ASP A 36 -11.02 7.94 8.86
CA ASP A 36 -12.40 7.50 9.14
C ASP A 36 -12.72 6.17 8.44
N THR A 37 -12.13 5.96 7.25
CA THR A 37 -12.29 4.73 6.46
C THR A 37 -10.99 4.36 5.80
N VAL A 38 -10.74 3.07 5.63
CA VAL A 38 -9.53 2.55 4.97
C VAL A 38 -9.89 1.47 3.97
N GLN A 39 -9.23 1.48 2.83
CA GLN A 39 -9.24 0.40 1.86
C GLN A 39 -7.88 -0.33 1.91
N MET A 40 -7.88 -1.65 1.79
CA MET A 40 -6.64 -2.44 1.68
C MET A 40 -6.75 -3.47 0.56
N CYS A 41 -5.65 -3.73 -0.16
CA CYS A 41 -5.60 -4.73 -1.23
C CYS A 41 -4.95 -6.02 -0.75
N PHE A 42 -5.50 -7.16 -1.16
CA PHE A 42 -4.86 -8.47 -0.99
C PHE A 42 -4.02 -8.85 -2.21
N SER A 43 -4.40 -8.40 -3.41
CA SER A 43 -3.76 -8.78 -4.68
C SER A 43 -2.59 -7.89 -5.12
N LYS A 44 -1.79 -7.46 -4.15
CA LYS A 44 -0.53 -6.73 -4.37
C LYS A 44 0.60 -7.46 -3.65
N GLY A 45 1.32 -6.78 -2.75
CA GLY A 45 2.43 -7.37 -2.01
C GLY A 45 2.05 -8.54 -1.09
N LEU A 46 0.76 -8.73 -0.79
CA LEU A 46 0.30 -9.88 0.02
C LEU A 46 0.17 -11.18 -0.78
N GLY A 47 0.10 -11.12 -2.12
CA GLY A 47 0.14 -12.32 -2.97
C GLY A 47 -1.19 -13.06 -3.16
N ALA A 48 -2.33 -12.54 -2.68
CA ALA A 48 -3.63 -13.13 -3.02
C ALA A 48 -3.96 -12.91 -4.52
N PRO A 49 -4.71 -13.81 -5.18
CA PRO A 49 -5.00 -13.66 -6.61
C PRO A 49 -5.92 -12.47 -6.91
N VAL A 50 -6.86 -12.17 -6.02
CA VAL A 50 -7.80 -11.07 -6.19
C VAL A 50 -8.26 -10.54 -4.84
N GLY A 51 -8.73 -9.29 -4.85
CA GLY A 51 -9.58 -8.77 -3.79
C GLY A 51 -8.99 -7.60 -3.01
N SER A 52 -9.91 -6.90 -2.37
CA SER A 52 -9.66 -5.78 -1.47
C SER A 52 -10.74 -5.75 -0.40
N ILE A 53 -10.46 -5.09 0.70
CA ILE A 53 -11.42 -4.82 1.76
C ILE A 53 -11.54 -3.32 1.97
N VAL A 54 -12.74 -2.87 2.33
CA VAL A 54 -12.98 -1.53 2.87
C VAL A 54 -13.47 -1.67 4.31
N VAL A 55 -12.93 -0.85 5.21
CA VAL A 55 -13.20 -0.87 6.65
C VAL A 55 -13.59 0.53 7.08
N GLY A 56 -14.58 0.63 7.97
CA GLY A 56 -15.11 1.89 8.47
C GLY A 56 -16.29 1.68 9.40
N PRO A 57 -16.95 2.76 9.84
CA PRO A 57 -18.13 2.71 10.70
C PRO A 57 -19.26 1.88 10.08
N LYS A 58 -20.12 1.30 10.92
CA LYS A 58 -21.24 0.46 10.46
C LYS A 58 -22.12 1.15 9.41
N ALA A 59 -22.51 2.40 9.65
CA ALA A 59 -23.34 3.16 8.71
C ALA A 59 -22.67 3.30 7.33
N PHE A 60 -21.35 3.52 7.29
CA PHE A 60 -20.59 3.56 6.05
C PHE A 60 -20.56 2.19 5.36
N ILE A 61 -20.35 1.10 6.10
CA ILE A 61 -20.32 -0.26 5.54
C ILE A 61 -21.69 -0.66 4.99
N ASP A 62 -22.79 -0.26 5.62
CA ASP A 62 -24.14 -0.53 5.14
C ASP A 62 -24.36 0.14 3.76
N CYS A 63 -23.96 1.41 3.60
CA CYS A 63 -23.95 2.11 2.31
C CYS A 63 -23.02 1.43 1.29
N ALA A 64 -21.78 1.10 1.69
CA ALA A 64 -20.79 0.48 0.82
C ALA A 64 -21.26 -0.88 0.29
N ARG A 65 -21.98 -1.68 1.10
CA ARG A 65 -22.58 -2.95 0.67
C ARG A 65 -23.65 -2.75 -0.39
N HIS A 66 -24.47 -1.71 -0.25
CA HIS A 66 -25.48 -1.34 -1.24
C HIS A 66 -24.81 -0.94 -2.56
N SER A 67 -23.85 -0.02 -2.53
CA SER A 67 -23.07 0.38 -3.71
C SER A 67 -22.34 -0.80 -4.36
N ARG A 68 -21.74 -1.69 -3.57
CA ARG A 68 -21.10 -2.92 -4.08
C ARG A 68 -22.09 -3.78 -4.86
N LYS A 69 -23.34 -3.88 -4.41
CA LYS A 69 -24.36 -4.66 -5.13
C LYS A 69 -24.76 -3.97 -6.43
N ALA A 70 -24.99 -2.66 -6.40
CA ALA A 70 -25.33 -1.85 -7.57
C ALA A 70 -24.24 -1.90 -8.66
N LEU A 71 -22.96 -1.90 -8.26
CA LEU A 71 -21.80 -1.98 -9.15
C LEU A 71 -21.44 -3.41 -9.60
N GLY A 72 -22.24 -4.43 -9.24
CA GLY A 72 -22.01 -5.81 -9.65
C GLY A 72 -20.98 -6.61 -8.82
N GLY A 73 -20.42 -6.03 -7.75
CA GLY A 73 -19.46 -6.69 -6.85
C GLY A 73 -20.09 -7.66 -5.83
N GLY A 74 -21.39 -7.93 -5.92
CA GLY A 74 -22.12 -8.84 -5.04
C GLY A 74 -22.01 -10.31 -5.48
N TRP A 75 -20.80 -10.87 -5.46
CA TRP A 75 -20.51 -12.25 -5.84
C TRP A 75 -21.12 -13.27 -4.87
N ARG A 76 -21.43 -14.48 -5.38
CA ARG A 76 -21.99 -15.58 -4.55
C ARG A 76 -20.89 -16.43 -3.94
N GLN A 77 -20.15 -17.20 -4.75
CA GLN A 77 -19.09 -18.12 -4.27
C GLN A 77 -17.75 -17.41 -4.00
N SER A 78 -17.77 -16.21 -3.42
CA SER A 78 -16.54 -15.44 -3.12
C SER A 78 -15.71 -16.01 -1.97
N GLY A 79 -16.19 -17.05 -1.28
CA GLY A 79 -15.50 -17.68 -0.15
C GLY A 79 -14.13 -18.23 -0.52
N VAL A 80 -13.97 -18.80 -1.72
CA VAL A 80 -12.66 -19.32 -2.20
C VAL A 80 -11.63 -18.19 -2.31
N LEU A 81 -12.04 -17.04 -2.82
CA LEU A 81 -11.17 -15.86 -2.96
C LEU A 81 -10.88 -15.22 -1.60
N ALA A 82 -11.87 -15.20 -0.69
CA ALA A 82 -11.68 -14.75 0.68
C ALA A 82 -10.71 -15.65 1.45
N ALA A 83 -10.74 -16.97 1.24
CA ALA A 83 -9.79 -17.90 1.83
C ALA A 83 -8.36 -17.64 1.35
N ALA A 84 -8.17 -17.40 0.05
CA ALA A 84 -6.86 -17.02 -0.49
C ALA A 84 -6.35 -15.70 0.10
N ALA A 85 -7.22 -14.71 0.29
CA ALA A 85 -6.89 -13.47 0.98
C ALA A 85 -6.55 -13.70 2.47
N HIS A 86 -7.21 -14.64 3.14
CA HIS A 86 -6.93 -14.99 4.53
C HIS A 86 -5.54 -15.61 4.68
N VAL A 87 -5.20 -16.60 3.84
CA VAL A 87 -3.85 -17.20 3.81
C VAL A 87 -2.77 -16.15 3.52
N ALA A 88 -3.05 -15.20 2.62
CA ALA A 88 -2.13 -14.09 2.35
C ALA A 88 -1.87 -13.21 3.58
N LEU A 89 -2.84 -13.06 4.48
CA LEU A 89 -2.69 -12.30 5.72
C LEU A 89 -1.84 -13.04 6.76
N ASP A 90 -1.96 -14.36 6.86
CA ASP A 90 -1.18 -15.19 7.79
C ASP A 90 0.33 -15.06 7.58
N HIS A 91 0.74 -14.78 6.34
CA HIS A 91 2.14 -14.64 5.95
C HIS A 91 2.55 -13.19 5.60
N ALA A 92 1.65 -12.22 5.78
CA ALA A 92 1.83 -10.86 5.27
C ALA A 92 3.15 -10.21 5.71
N GLU A 93 3.44 -10.23 7.01
CA GLU A 93 4.62 -9.57 7.55
C GLU A 93 5.93 -10.17 7.02
N ALA A 94 6.02 -11.50 6.99
CA ALA A 94 7.20 -12.20 6.49
C ALA A 94 7.42 -11.93 4.99
N THR A 95 6.36 -12.01 4.18
CA THR A 95 6.40 -11.70 2.75
C THR A 95 6.87 -10.27 2.50
N ILE A 96 6.27 -9.30 3.18
CA ILE A 96 6.60 -7.88 2.99
C ILE A 96 8.03 -7.55 3.47
N LYS A 97 8.50 -8.15 4.58
CA LYS A 97 9.90 -8.00 5.02
C LYS A 97 10.87 -8.52 3.96
N ALA A 98 10.61 -9.70 3.41
CA ALA A 98 11.44 -10.27 2.34
C ALA A 98 11.46 -9.37 1.10
N ASP A 99 10.31 -8.79 0.72
CA ASP A 99 10.20 -7.88 -0.40
C ASP A 99 10.97 -6.56 -0.16
N HIS A 100 10.89 -5.98 1.04
CA HIS A 100 11.68 -4.80 1.39
C HIS A 100 13.18 -5.08 1.32
N GLU A 101 13.64 -6.22 1.82
CA GLU A 101 15.06 -6.60 1.76
C GLU A 101 15.53 -6.83 0.32
N ARG A 102 14.72 -7.47 -0.52
CA ARG A 102 15.01 -7.63 -1.95
C ARG A 102 15.06 -6.28 -2.67
N ALA A 103 14.11 -5.39 -2.40
CA ALA A 103 14.06 -4.06 -2.99
C ALA A 103 15.29 -3.21 -2.60
N LYS A 104 15.75 -3.28 -1.34
CA LYS A 104 16.99 -2.64 -0.88
C LYS A 104 18.24 -3.19 -1.59
N LYS A 105 18.31 -4.51 -1.83
CA LYS A 105 19.42 -5.11 -2.58
C LYS A 105 19.41 -4.65 -4.03
N LEU A 106 18.24 -4.64 -4.67
CA LEU A 106 18.07 -4.19 -6.05
C LEU A 106 18.44 -2.72 -6.23
N SER A 107 18.06 -1.85 -5.28
CA SER A 107 18.41 -0.44 -5.36
C SER A 107 19.93 -0.24 -5.32
N LYS A 108 20.66 -0.93 -4.44
CA LYS A 108 22.13 -0.90 -4.39
C LYS A 108 22.77 -1.36 -5.70
N MET A 109 22.29 -2.46 -6.28
CA MET A 109 22.78 -2.95 -7.59
C MET A 109 22.56 -1.93 -8.71
N THR A 110 21.43 -1.22 -8.66
CA THR A 110 21.08 -0.25 -9.69
C THR A 110 22.05 0.92 -9.74
N PHE A 111 22.49 1.39 -8.57
CA PHE A 111 23.45 2.49 -8.46
C PHE A 111 24.88 2.13 -8.90
N ASP A 112 25.23 0.84 -8.92
CA ASP A 112 26.52 0.36 -9.42
C ASP A 112 26.52 0.18 -10.95
N SER A 113 25.33 0.02 -11.55
CA SER A 113 25.19 -0.09 -13.00
C SER A 113 25.23 1.29 -13.68
N ARG A 114 26.09 1.46 -14.69
CA ARG A 114 26.20 2.71 -15.46
C ARG A 114 25.03 2.97 -16.43
N ARG A 115 24.04 2.08 -16.50
CA ARG A 115 22.99 2.09 -17.55
C ARG A 115 21.63 1.57 -17.07
N ILE A 116 21.12 2.06 -15.96
CA ILE A 116 19.68 1.93 -15.69
C ILE A 116 18.98 3.23 -16.11
N ARG A 117 18.19 3.10 -17.17
CA ARG A 117 17.34 4.17 -17.67
C ARG A 117 16.01 4.08 -16.93
N MET A 118 15.84 4.89 -15.89
CA MET A 118 14.50 5.13 -15.34
C MET A 118 13.72 5.91 -16.39
N VAL A 119 12.63 5.34 -16.91
CA VAL A 119 11.73 6.08 -17.80
C VAL A 119 11.01 7.10 -16.95
N LEU A 120 11.46 8.34 -17.07
CA LEU A 120 10.84 9.50 -16.48
C LEU A 120 9.57 9.83 -17.27
N ASN A 121 8.41 9.73 -16.62
CA ASN A 121 7.18 10.32 -17.12
C ASN A 121 7.00 11.72 -16.52
N TRP A 122 6.17 12.56 -17.15
CA TRP A 122 5.68 13.83 -16.59
C TRP A 122 6.74 14.94 -16.40
N ASN A 123 7.39 15.36 -17.49
CA ASN A 123 8.24 16.56 -17.50
C ASN A 123 9.42 16.52 -16.50
N VAL A 124 9.74 15.34 -15.97
CA VAL A 124 10.90 15.15 -15.09
C VAL A 124 12.14 15.21 -15.97
N ASN A 125 13.09 16.05 -15.57
CA ASN A 125 14.34 16.30 -16.29
C ASN A 125 15.55 15.74 -15.52
N ASP A 126 16.74 15.89 -16.09
CA ASP A 126 17.98 15.35 -15.51
C ASP A 126 18.32 15.99 -14.15
N GLU A 127 18.00 17.28 -13.93
CA GLU A 127 18.17 17.93 -12.62
C GLU A 127 17.28 17.30 -11.53
N ASN A 128 16.07 16.89 -11.89
CA ASN A 128 15.19 16.18 -10.98
C ASN A 128 15.75 14.80 -10.63
N LEU A 129 16.36 14.11 -11.60
CA LEU A 129 17.07 12.85 -11.35
C LEU A 129 18.24 13.04 -10.41
N GLU A 130 19.07 14.05 -10.63
CA GLU A 130 20.19 14.36 -9.74
C GLU A 130 19.72 14.65 -8.32
N THR A 131 18.64 15.42 -8.18
CA THR A 131 18.02 15.70 -6.88
C THR A 131 17.54 14.42 -6.21
N ILE A 132 16.83 13.56 -6.93
CA ILE A 132 16.34 12.27 -6.42
C ILE A 132 17.54 11.39 -6.01
N VAL A 133 18.55 11.27 -6.85
CA VAL A 133 19.76 10.47 -6.57
C VAL A 133 20.48 11.02 -5.35
N GLN A 134 20.57 12.34 -5.17
CA GLN A 134 21.18 12.95 -3.99
C GLN A 134 20.37 12.68 -2.72
N VAL A 135 19.04 12.77 -2.79
CA VAL A 135 18.15 12.41 -1.67
C VAL A 135 18.31 10.94 -1.30
N TYR A 136 18.34 10.05 -2.30
CA TYR A 136 18.55 8.62 -2.08
C TYR A 136 19.93 8.30 -1.53
N LYS A 137 21.00 8.94 -2.04
CA LYS A 137 22.36 8.78 -1.51
C LYS A 137 22.44 9.20 -0.05
N LYS A 138 21.84 10.33 0.32
CA LYS A 138 21.76 10.78 1.71
C LYS A 138 20.99 9.80 2.59
N PHE A 139 19.86 9.31 2.11
CA PHE A 139 19.04 8.33 2.83
C PHE A 139 19.78 6.99 3.03
N VAL A 140 20.46 6.48 2.00
CA VAL A 140 21.25 5.24 2.09
C VAL A 140 22.45 5.40 3.01
N ALA A 141 23.09 6.57 3.05
CA ALA A 141 24.21 6.83 3.96
C ALA A 141 23.78 6.92 5.44
N GLN A 142 22.48 7.07 5.71
CA GLN A 142 21.91 7.13 7.06
C GLN A 142 21.35 5.78 7.55
N LEU A 143 21.35 4.76 6.69
CA LEU A 143 20.99 3.37 7.00
C LEU A 143 22.24 2.54 7.31
#